data_AF-F7B6K5-F1
#
_entry.id   AF-F7B6K5-F1
#
_cell.length_a   1.000
_cell.length_b   1.000
_cell.length_c   1.000
_cell.angle_alpha   90.00
_cell.angle_beta   90.00
_cell.angle_gamma   90.00
#
_symmetry.space_group_name_H-M   'P 1'
#
loop_
_entity.id
_entity.type
_entity.pdbx_description
1 polymer ?
#
loop_
_entity_poly.entity_id
_entity_poly.type
_entity_poly.pdbx_seq_one_letter_code
_entity_poly.pdbx_strand_id
1 'polypeptide(L)'
;MEKNMNENNIQVNLPVEMILKIFGYLSYDEVSKTRLICKQMNEVASDYLNAGFKTAQDQLTKTFREIKDGLPRRESERRKHPLYPKHDALVGLDTRISLLRMTYNKYIAAGLCCFIPGKVLDEIFFLLKKVKILPKLPSTSLLLQEVRDISSMAMEHFDEAIVPSFQPDLVTVIERSIPVSDFEPQITVQQFEPQSTITMKQMQRDLRNLKQTVQRKNNQVRKLSLIVKRHKKLL
;
A
#
# COMPACT_ATOMS: atom_id res chain seq x y z
N MET A 1 38.81 -48.87 -1.42
CA MET A 1 37.59 -48.86 -0.59
C MET A 1 37.27 -47.41 -0.29
N GLU A 2 36.49 -46.79 -1.18
CA GLU A 2 36.02 -45.41 -1.01
C GLU A 2 34.94 -45.40 0.08
N LYS A 3 35.19 -44.62 1.14
CA LYS A 3 34.16 -44.29 2.12
C LYS A 3 33.17 -43.34 1.44
N ASN A 4 32.01 -43.86 1.07
CA ASN A 4 30.83 -43.03 0.81
C ASN A 4 30.47 -42.28 2.10
N MET A 5 30.86 -41.01 2.17
CA MET A 5 30.24 -40.04 3.07
C MET A 5 28.80 -39.88 2.60
N ASN A 6 27.89 -40.59 3.27
CA ASN A 6 26.47 -40.26 3.22
C ASN A 6 26.36 -38.80 3.68
N GLU A 7 26.20 -37.87 2.74
CA GLU A 7 25.76 -36.52 3.01
C GLU A 7 24.43 -36.65 3.75
N ASN A 8 24.47 -36.47 5.07
CA ASN A 8 23.29 -36.43 5.91
C ASN A 8 22.48 -35.19 5.50
N ASN A 9 21.66 -35.31 4.45
CA ASN A 9 20.51 -34.43 4.26
C ASN A 9 19.68 -34.57 5.53
N ILE A 10 19.81 -33.60 6.45
CA ILE A 10 18.98 -33.51 7.65
C ILE A 10 17.57 -33.20 7.14
N GLN A 11 16.86 -34.26 6.78
CA GLN A 11 15.47 -34.19 6.38
C GLN A 11 14.66 -34.08 7.67
N VAL A 12 13.87 -33.01 7.77
CA VAL A 12 13.03 -32.80 8.93
C VAL A 12 11.86 -33.77 8.76
N ASN A 13 11.94 -34.94 9.39
CA ASN A 13 10.89 -35.98 9.38
C ASN A 13 9.64 -35.56 10.16
N LEU A 14 9.12 -34.37 9.86
CA LEU A 14 7.97 -33.76 10.48
C LEU A 14 6.99 -33.33 9.37
N PRO A 15 5.67 -33.58 9.53
CA PRO A 15 4.67 -33.06 8.61
C PRO A 15 4.73 -31.53 8.51
N VAL A 16 4.41 -31.00 7.33
CA VAL A 16 4.48 -29.55 7.04
C VAL A 16 3.62 -28.75 8.01
N GLU A 17 2.46 -29.27 8.41
CA GLU A 17 1.53 -28.62 9.34
C GLU A 17 2.16 -28.38 10.72
N MET A 18 3.00 -29.32 11.16
CA MET A 18 3.68 -29.23 12.45
C MET A 18 4.84 -28.24 12.38
N ILE A 19 5.55 -28.17 11.24
CA ILE A 19 6.55 -27.13 10.98
C ILE A 19 5.90 -25.74 11.00
N LEU A 20 4.78 -25.57 10.28
CA LEU A 20 4.02 -24.32 10.27
C LEU A 20 3.53 -23.94 11.67
N LYS A 21 3.11 -24.92 12.48
CA LYS A 21 2.73 -24.68 13.87
C LYS A 21 3.90 -24.20 14.72
N ILE A 22 5.10 -24.76 14.51
CA ILE A 22 6.34 -24.29 15.16
C ILE A 22 6.66 -22.85 14.72
N PHE A 23 6.58 -22.56 13.40
CA PHE A 23 6.80 -21.21 12.87
C PHE A 23 5.83 -20.17 13.45
N GLY A 24 4.61 -20.57 13.82
CA GLY A 24 3.66 -19.71 14.52
C GLY A 24 4.13 -19.21 15.90
N TYR A 25 5.16 -19.83 16.49
CA TYR A 25 5.79 -19.40 17.74
C TYR A 25 7.11 -18.65 17.53
N LEU A 26 7.58 -18.53 16.30
CA LEU A 26 8.81 -17.84 15.94
C LEU A 26 8.50 -16.47 15.32
N SER A 27 9.42 -15.54 15.47
CA SER A 27 9.44 -14.31 14.67
C SER A 27 9.71 -14.61 13.20
N TYR A 28 9.30 -13.74 12.30
CA TYR A 28 9.61 -13.88 10.88
C TYR A 28 11.11 -13.79 10.62
N ASP A 29 11.86 -13.02 11.41
CA ASP A 29 13.33 -13.00 11.38
C ASP A 29 13.91 -14.39 11.67
N GLU A 30 13.45 -15.06 12.73
CA GLU A 30 13.88 -16.42 13.06
C GLU A 30 13.50 -17.41 11.97
N VAL A 31 12.25 -17.37 11.46
CA VAL A 31 11.80 -18.21 10.35
C VAL A 31 12.68 -18.01 9.11
N SER A 32 13.04 -16.77 8.78
CA SER A 32 13.90 -16.47 7.63
C SER A 32 15.27 -17.14 7.71
N LYS A 33 15.84 -17.25 8.92
CA LYS A 33 17.12 -17.92 9.17
C LYS A 33 17.03 -19.44 9.05
N THR A 34 15.86 -20.04 9.34
CA THR A 34 15.67 -21.50 9.20
C THR A 34 15.80 -22.01 7.76
N ARG A 35 15.68 -21.12 6.78
CA ARG A 35 15.84 -21.44 5.35
C ARG A 35 17.22 -22.01 5.01
N LEU A 36 18.24 -21.72 5.81
CA LEU A 36 19.60 -22.19 5.59
C LEU A 36 19.85 -23.60 6.16
N ILE A 37 18.87 -24.21 6.84
CA ILE A 37 19.04 -25.50 7.52
C ILE A 37 18.96 -26.67 6.53
N CYS A 38 17.87 -26.78 5.77
CA CYS A 38 17.68 -27.83 4.77
C CYS A 38 16.62 -27.44 3.73
N LYS A 39 16.49 -28.23 2.65
CA LYS A 39 15.58 -27.96 1.53
C LYS A 39 14.12 -27.82 1.96
N GLN A 40 13.63 -28.75 2.78
CA GLN A 40 12.26 -28.72 3.28
C GLN A 40 11.99 -27.48 4.14
N MET A 41 12.93 -27.10 5.02
CA MET A 41 12.80 -25.87 5.81
C MET A 41 12.81 -24.63 4.92
N ASN A 42 13.66 -24.60 3.88
CA ASN A 42 13.67 -23.52 2.91
C ASN A 42 12.33 -23.37 2.18
N GLU A 43 11.75 -24.47 1.70
CA GLU A 43 10.47 -24.47 1.00
C GLU A 43 9.34 -23.96 1.91
N VAL A 44 9.16 -24.59 3.07
CA VAL A 44 8.06 -24.24 4.00
C VAL A 44 8.22 -22.81 4.54
N ALA A 45 9.44 -22.38 4.87
CA ALA A 45 9.69 -21.01 5.34
C ALA A 45 9.49 -19.97 4.23
N SER A 46 9.84 -20.30 2.99
CA SER A 46 9.60 -19.42 1.83
C SER A 46 8.11 -19.14 1.65
N ASP A 47 7.29 -20.19 1.69
CA ASP A 47 5.82 -20.06 1.60
C ASP A 47 5.25 -19.28 2.79
N TYR A 48 5.75 -19.56 4.00
CA TYR A 48 5.33 -18.86 5.21
C TYR A 48 5.64 -17.35 5.16
N LEU A 49 6.83 -16.97 4.69
CA LEU A 49 7.24 -15.57 4.54
C LEU A 49 6.42 -14.84 3.48
N ASN A 50 6.18 -15.48 2.34
CA ASN A 50 5.32 -14.94 1.28
C ASN A 50 3.89 -14.70 1.79
N ALA A 51 3.33 -15.68 2.50
CA ALA A 51 2.02 -15.57 3.12
C ALA A 51 1.98 -14.47 4.19
N GLY A 52 3.06 -14.33 4.97
CA GLY A 52 3.24 -13.28 5.96
C GLY A 52 3.21 -11.88 5.34
N PHE A 53 3.94 -11.66 4.25
CA PHE A 53 3.95 -10.37 3.54
C PHE A 53 2.59 -10.02 2.94
N LYS A 54 1.90 -11.00 2.33
CA LYS A 54 0.52 -10.82 1.87
C LYS A 54 -0.43 -10.46 3.02
N THR A 55 -0.33 -11.18 4.14
CA THR A 55 -1.14 -10.91 5.33
C THR A 55 -0.88 -9.50 5.88
N ALA A 56 0.36 -9.02 5.85
CA ALA A 56 0.70 -7.66 6.27
C ALA A 56 0.01 -6.60 5.39
N GLN A 57 -0.01 -6.81 4.07
CA GLN A 57 -0.73 -5.95 3.11
C GLN A 57 -2.24 -5.93 3.39
N ASP A 58 -2.84 -7.11 3.58
CA ASP A 58 -4.27 -7.24 3.85
C ASP A 58 -4.67 -6.58 5.19
N GLN A 59 -3.86 -6.78 6.24
CA GLN A 59 -4.09 -6.17 7.54
C GLN A 59 -3.93 -4.65 7.50
N LEU A 60 -2.94 -4.13 6.76
CA LEU A 60 -2.79 -2.70 6.55
C LEU A 60 -4.04 -2.12 5.88
N THR A 61 -4.46 -2.68 4.75
CA THR A 61 -5.64 -2.22 3.99
C THR A 61 -6.92 -2.26 4.83
N LYS A 62 -7.10 -3.30 5.65
CA LYS A 62 -8.23 -3.38 6.59
C LYS A 62 -8.16 -2.28 7.65
N THR A 63 -7.02 -2.16 8.34
CA THR A 63 -6.84 -1.19 9.45
C THR A 63 -6.95 0.25 8.94
N PHE A 64 -6.46 0.50 7.72
CA PHE A 64 -6.56 1.80 7.08
C PHE A 64 -8.01 2.20 6.80
N ARG A 65 -8.81 1.29 6.23
CA ARG A 65 -10.25 1.53 6.01
C ARG A 65 -10.98 1.86 7.31
N GLU A 66 -10.76 1.05 8.35
CA GLU A 66 -11.37 1.25 9.68
C GLU A 66 -11.07 2.64 10.27
N ILE A 67 -9.82 3.11 10.16
CA ILE A 67 -9.44 4.44 10.65
C ILE A 67 -9.97 5.56 9.74
N LYS A 68 -9.92 5.36 8.42
CA LYS A 68 -10.36 6.33 7.42
C LYS A 68 -11.86 6.62 7.54
N ASP A 69 -12.68 5.61 7.83
CA ASP A 69 -14.12 5.76 8.00
C ASP A 69 -14.48 6.61 9.23
N GLY A 70 -13.60 6.66 10.23
CA GLY A 70 -13.73 7.51 11.42
C GLY A 70 -13.21 8.94 11.25
N LEU A 71 -12.65 9.31 10.08
CA LEU A 71 -12.08 10.63 9.85
C LEU A 71 -13.06 11.60 9.16
N PRO A 72 -13.02 12.90 9.49
CA PRO A 72 -13.74 13.94 8.75
C PRO A 72 -13.36 13.95 7.26
N ARG A 73 -14.30 14.33 6.38
CA ARG A 73 -14.02 14.42 4.94
C ARG A 73 -13.08 15.56 4.57
N ARG A 74 -13.09 16.68 5.30
CA ARG A 74 -12.24 17.84 5.01
C ARG A 74 -10.86 17.68 5.62
N GLU A 75 -9.81 17.87 4.83
CA GLU A 75 -8.41 17.70 5.28
C GLU A 75 -8.05 18.64 6.45
N SER A 76 -8.54 19.88 6.44
CA SER A 76 -8.32 20.84 7.52
C SER A 76 -8.91 20.40 8.86
N GLU A 77 -10.01 19.64 8.84
CA GLU A 77 -10.64 19.05 10.03
C GLU A 77 -9.92 17.77 10.44
N ARG A 78 -9.44 16.97 9.48
CA ARG A 78 -8.66 15.75 9.75
C ARG A 78 -7.42 16.02 10.58
N ARG A 79 -6.62 17.04 10.22
CA ARG A 79 -5.36 17.36 10.93
C ARG A 79 -5.54 17.59 12.43
N LYS A 80 -6.74 17.98 12.87
CA LYS A 80 -7.09 18.22 14.27
C LYS A 80 -7.74 17.02 14.96
N HIS A 81 -8.04 15.96 14.22
CA HIS A 81 -8.79 14.79 14.70
C HIS A 81 -7.89 13.82 15.49
N PRO A 82 -8.37 13.22 16.60
CA PRO A 82 -7.57 12.27 17.39
C PRO A 82 -7.07 11.04 16.62
N LEU A 83 -7.78 10.62 15.57
CA LEU A 83 -7.38 9.49 14.71
C LEU A 83 -6.32 9.84 13.66
N TYR A 84 -6.03 11.13 13.46
CA TYR A 84 -5.12 11.57 12.39
C TYR A 84 -3.69 11.03 12.54
N PRO A 85 -3.06 11.01 13.73
CA PRO A 85 -1.74 10.40 13.89
C PRO A 85 -1.71 8.91 13.51
N LYS A 86 -2.81 8.18 13.76
CA LYS A 86 -2.94 6.77 13.35
C LYS A 86 -3.00 6.64 11.83
N HIS A 87 -3.83 7.47 11.19
CA HIS A 87 -3.90 7.52 9.73
C HIS A 87 -2.56 7.87 9.09
N ASP A 88 -1.89 8.91 9.59
CA ASP A 88 -0.59 9.36 9.09
C ASP A 88 0.48 8.26 9.20
N ALA A 89 0.52 7.55 10.33
CA ALA A 89 1.39 6.39 10.49
C ALA A 89 1.09 5.26 9.48
N LEU A 90 -0.18 4.97 9.20
CA LEU A 90 -0.56 3.96 8.22
C LEU A 90 -0.23 4.36 6.78
N VAL A 91 -0.34 5.64 6.42
CA VAL A 91 0.10 6.13 5.10
C VAL A 91 1.62 5.96 4.94
N GLY A 92 2.38 6.30 5.97
CA GLY A 92 3.83 6.10 5.94
C GLY A 92 4.22 4.62 5.88
N LEU A 93 3.49 3.75 6.58
CA LEU A 93 3.68 2.30 6.52
C LEU A 93 3.31 1.74 5.13
N ASP A 94 2.22 2.20 4.52
CA ASP A 94 1.80 1.80 3.17
C ASP A 94 2.86 2.12 2.12
N THR A 95 3.50 3.28 2.25
CA THR A 95 4.61 3.67 1.38
C THR A 95 5.75 2.65 1.49
N ARG A 96 6.08 2.18 2.70
CA ARG A 96 7.14 1.18 2.91
C ARG A 96 6.76 -0.19 2.36
N ILE A 97 5.56 -0.68 2.67
CA ILE A 97 5.07 -1.97 2.18
C ILE A 97 4.98 -1.96 0.65
N SER A 98 4.55 -0.85 0.06
CA SER A 98 4.50 -0.68 -1.39
C SER A 98 5.88 -0.81 -1.99
N LEU A 99 6.88 -0.04 -1.52
CA LEU A 99 8.27 -0.14 -2.01
C LEU A 99 8.80 -1.58 -1.96
N LEU A 100 8.61 -2.28 -0.83
CA LEU A 100 8.97 -3.69 -0.72
C LEU A 100 8.23 -4.55 -1.75
N ARG A 101 6.93 -4.33 -1.97
CA ARG A 101 6.19 -5.04 -3.02
C ARG A 101 6.80 -4.77 -4.39
N MET A 102 7.16 -3.51 -4.69
CA MET A 102 7.78 -3.14 -5.96
C MET A 102 9.13 -3.87 -6.16
N THR A 103 9.94 -3.96 -5.11
CA THR A 103 11.26 -4.62 -5.15
C THR A 103 11.14 -6.12 -5.35
N TYR A 104 10.33 -6.80 -4.53
CA TYR A 104 10.36 -8.26 -4.44
C TYR A 104 9.34 -8.97 -5.33
N ASN A 105 8.15 -8.40 -5.55
CA ASN A 105 6.99 -9.16 -6.06
C ASN A 105 7.23 -9.76 -7.46
N LYS A 106 7.97 -9.07 -8.33
CA LYS A 106 8.31 -9.57 -9.67
C LYS A 106 9.18 -10.83 -9.62
N TYR A 107 10.13 -10.89 -8.69
CA TYR A 107 11.01 -12.05 -8.52
C TYR A 107 10.31 -13.20 -7.79
N ILE A 108 9.42 -12.87 -6.84
CA ILE A 108 8.57 -13.87 -6.17
C ILE A 108 7.62 -14.53 -7.16
N ALA A 109 6.93 -13.73 -8.00
CA ALA A 109 6.02 -14.25 -9.02
C ALA A 109 6.74 -15.13 -10.06
N ALA A 110 8.00 -14.83 -10.36
CA ALA A 110 8.85 -15.64 -11.24
C ALA A 110 9.47 -16.87 -10.56
N GLY A 111 9.22 -17.09 -9.26
CA GLY A 111 9.79 -18.21 -8.50
C GLY A 111 11.29 -18.11 -8.25
N LEU A 112 11.90 -16.93 -8.42
CA LEU A 112 13.35 -16.73 -8.23
C LEU A 112 13.74 -16.56 -6.77
N CYS A 113 12.85 -16.02 -5.95
CA CYS A 113 13.04 -15.91 -4.51
C CYS A 113 11.71 -15.88 -3.77
N CYS A 114 11.75 -16.03 -2.44
CA CYS A 114 10.63 -15.66 -1.57
C CYS A 114 10.80 -14.22 -1.05
N PHE A 115 9.87 -13.75 -0.24
CA PHE A 115 10.10 -12.58 0.60
C PHE A 115 11.16 -12.92 1.64
N ILE A 116 12.34 -12.31 1.53
CA ILE A 116 13.53 -12.59 2.36
C ILE A 116 13.55 -11.80 3.68
N PRO A 117 13.12 -10.53 3.74
CA PRO A 117 13.33 -9.66 4.91
C PRO A 117 12.42 -9.98 6.12
N GLY A 118 12.62 -11.10 6.80
CA GLY A 118 11.81 -11.54 7.95
C GLY A 118 11.68 -10.47 9.05
N LYS A 119 12.79 -9.85 9.45
CA LYS A 119 12.80 -8.76 10.44
C LYS A 119 11.91 -7.57 10.05
N VAL A 120 11.78 -7.28 8.76
CA VAL A 120 10.89 -6.21 8.26
C VAL A 120 9.44 -6.55 8.51
N LEU A 121 9.03 -7.82 8.34
CA LEU A 121 7.66 -8.26 8.68
C LEU A 121 7.37 -8.12 10.17
N ASP A 122 8.32 -8.49 11.03
CA ASP A 122 8.15 -8.37 12.48
C ASP A 122 7.85 -6.92 12.87
N GLU A 123 8.62 -5.96 12.35
CA GLU A 123 8.38 -4.54 12.60
C GLU A 123 7.06 -4.05 11.98
N ILE A 124 6.69 -4.48 10.78
CA ILE A 124 5.40 -4.14 10.18
C ILE A 124 4.24 -4.59 11.08
N PHE A 125 4.24 -5.85 11.52
CA PHE A 125 3.17 -6.38 12.38
C PHE A 125 3.17 -5.72 13.75
N PHE A 126 4.35 -5.42 14.30
CA PHE A 126 4.48 -4.66 15.54
C PHE A 126 3.87 -3.27 15.44
N LEU A 127 4.10 -2.56 14.33
CA LEU A 127 3.51 -1.25 14.06
C LEU A 127 1.99 -1.32 13.86
N LEU A 128 1.49 -2.28 13.08
CA LEU A 128 0.05 -2.50 12.91
C LEU A 128 -0.64 -2.76 14.26
N LYS A 129 0.00 -3.55 15.14
CA LYS A 129 -0.48 -3.80 16.51
C LYS A 129 -0.49 -2.53 17.36
N LYS A 130 0.58 -1.73 17.32
CA LYS A 130 0.67 -0.44 18.04
C LYS A 130 -0.43 0.53 17.62
N VAL A 131 -0.68 0.67 16.31
CA VAL A 131 -1.72 1.55 15.77
C VAL A 131 -3.10 1.18 16.33
N LYS A 132 -3.39 -0.12 16.44
CA LYS A 132 -4.67 -0.63 16.97
C LYS A 132 -4.82 -0.41 18.47
N ILE A 133 -3.81 -0.77 19.25
CA ILE A 133 -3.91 -0.85 20.72
C ILE A 133 -3.69 0.51 21.38
N LEU A 134 -2.75 1.33 20.88
CA LEU A 134 -2.39 2.56 21.57
C LEU A 134 -3.48 3.63 21.41
N PRO A 135 -3.93 4.27 22.50
CA PRO A 135 -4.91 5.36 22.41
C PRO A 135 -4.29 6.63 21.80
N LYS A 136 -2.99 6.86 22.04
CA LYS A 136 -2.22 7.97 21.50
C LYS A 136 -0.90 7.45 20.95
N LEU A 137 -0.57 7.83 19.71
CA LEU A 137 0.68 7.43 19.07
C LEU A 137 1.79 8.46 19.31
N PRO A 138 3.05 8.01 19.39
CA PRO A 138 4.20 8.91 19.29
C PRO A 138 4.28 9.53 17.89
N SER A 139 5.26 10.40 17.65
CA SER A 139 5.51 10.98 16.33
C SER A 139 5.63 9.90 15.26
N THR A 140 4.95 10.07 14.13
CA THR A 140 4.99 9.16 12.97
C THR A 140 6.43 8.88 12.52
N SER A 141 7.28 9.91 12.50
CA SER A 141 8.68 9.79 12.08
C SER A 141 9.47 8.81 12.95
N LEU A 142 9.30 8.90 14.27
CA LEU A 142 9.95 8.00 15.23
C LEU A 142 9.36 6.59 15.15
N LEU A 143 8.04 6.50 15.05
CA LEU A 143 7.34 5.22 14.97
C LEU A 143 7.77 4.41 13.74
N LEU A 144 7.91 5.08 12.59
CA LEU A 144 8.29 4.44 11.33
C LEU A 144 9.80 4.37 11.12
N GLN A 145 10.64 4.84 12.05
CA GLN A 145 12.08 4.91 11.83
C GLN A 145 12.66 3.52 11.57
N GLU A 146 12.46 2.58 12.50
CA GLU A 146 13.02 1.23 12.40
C GLU A 146 12.60 0.57 11.08
N VAL A 147 11.30 0.49 10.79
CA VAL A 147 10.79 -0.13 9.54
C VAL A 147 11.35 0.55 8.30
N ARG A 148 11.61 1.86 8.32
CA ARG A 148 12.23 2.56 7.17
C ARG A 148 13.68 2.16 6.99
N ASP A 149 14.44 2.10 8.07
CA ASP A 149 15.87 1.83 8.04
C ASP A 149 16.11 0.38 7.59
N ILE A 150 15.44 -0.60 8.22
CA ILE A 150 15.59 -2.01 7.85
C ILE A 150 15.00 -2.34 6.47
N SER A 151 13.96 -1.64 6.02
CA SER A 151 13.44 -1.81 4.64
C SER A 151 14.44 -1.31 3.61
N SER A 152 15.07 -0.16 3.85
CA SER A 152 16.07 0.41 2.94
C SER A 152 17.27 -0.52 2.81
N MET A 153 17.81 -0.97 3.95
CA MET A 153 18.93 -1.93 3.97
C MET A 153 18.58 -3.24 3.25
N ALA A 154 17.36 -3.74 3.44
CA ALA A 154 16.92 -4.96 2.78
C ALA A 154 16.83 -4.80 1.26
N MET A 155 16.27 -3.69 0.77
CA MET A 155 16.16 -3.42 -0.67
C MET A 155 17.53 -3.24 -1.31
N GLU A 156 18.42 -2.48 -0.68
CA GLU A 156 19.80 -2.26 -1.14
C GLU A 156 20.56 -3.60 -1.24
N HIS A 157 20.54 -4.41 -0.17
CA HIS A 157 21.16 -5.72 -0.20
C HIS A 157 20.57 -6.64 -1.26
N PHE A 158 19.25 -6.58 -1.47
CA PHE A 158 18.60 -7.38 -2.50
C PHE A 158 19.09 -6.99 -3.91
N ASP A 159 19.10 -5.71 -4.22
CA ASP A 159 19.53 -5.21 -5.53
C ASP A 159 21.04 -5.42 -5.79
N GLU A 160 21.88 -5.28 -4.76
CA GLU A 160 23.35 -5.38 -4.90
C GLU A 160 23.90 -6.81 -4.82
N ALA A 161 23.30 -7.66 -3.99
CA ALA A 161 23.86 -8.99 -3.70
C ALA A 161 22.99 -10.14 -4.21
N ILE A 162 21.65 -9.98 -4.21
CA ILE A 162 20.74 -11.09 -4.50
C ILE A 162 20.35 -11.10 -5.98
N VAL A 163 19.91 -9.96 -6.55
CA VAL A 163 19.55 -9.87 -7.97
C VAL A 163 20.69 -10.32 -8.90
N PRO A 164 21.96 -9.95 -8.68
CA PRO A 164 23.07 -10.40 -9.52
C PRO A 164 23.35 -11.90 -9.47
N SER A 165 22.84 -12.61 -8.45
CA SER A 165 22.98 -14.06 -8.34
C SER A 165 21.98 -14.82 -9.23
N PHE A 166 20.95 -14.15 -9.75
CA PHE A 166 20.00 -14.75 -10.68
C PHE A 166 20.57 -14.84 -12.10
N GLN A 167 20.03 -15.74 -12.92
CA GLN A 167 20.45 -15.88 -14.31
C GLN A 167 20.14 -14.58 -15.10
N PRO A 168 21.12 -13.97 -15.79
CA PRO A 168 20.96 -12.66 -16.44
C PRO A 168 19.83 -12.60 -17.47
N ASP A 169 19.64 -13.68 -18.23
CA ASP A 169 18.59 -13.76 -19.25
C ASP A 169 17.19 -13.74 -18.63
N LEU A 170 17.01 -14.40 -17.48
CA LEU A 170 15.74 -14.41 -16.75
C LEU A 170 15.43 -13.03 -16.15
N VAL A 171 16.42 -12.36 -15.57
CA VAL A 171 16.25 -11.00 -15.01
C VAL A 171 15.85 -10.03 -16.11
N THR A 172 16.53 -10.08 -17.26
CA THR A 172 16.27 -9.20 -18.41
C THR A 172 14.84 -9.36 -18.95
N VAL A 173 14.31 -10.59 -18.98
CA VAL A 173 12.93 -10.88 -19.38
C VAL A 173 11.94 -10.32 -18.37
N ILE A 174 12.18 -10.54 -17.06
CA ILE A 174 11.30 -10.08 -15.99
C ILE A 174 11.19 -8.56 -16.00
N GLU A 175 12.31 -7.83 -16.12
CA GLU A 175 12.31 -6.37 -16.14
C GLU A 175 11.59 -5.78 -17.36
N ARG A 176 11.61 -6.46 -18.50
CA ARG A 176 10.92 -6.03 -19.73
C ARG A 176 9.43 -6.33 -19.73
N SER A 177 8.97 -7.27 -18.90
CA SER A 177 7.61 -7.82 -18.96
C SER A 177 6.55 -7.01 -18.18
N ILE A 178 6.91 -5.92 -17.50
CA ILE A 178 5.99 -5.28 -16.55
C ILE A 178 5.31 -4.02 -17.12
N PRO A 179 3.97 -3.99 -17.21
CA PRO A 179 3.22 -2.75 -17.36
C PRO A 179 3.28 -1.95 -16.05
N VAL A 180 3.57 -0.65 -16.15
CA VAL A 180 3.79 0.30 -15.04
C VAL A 180 2.59 0.44 -14.07
N SER A 181 1.43 -0.16 -14.38
CA SER A 181 0.17 0.01 -13.66
C SER A 181 0.05 -0.71 -12.30
N ASP A 182 0.89 -1.70 -11.99
CA ASP A 182 0.75 -2.50 -10.74
C ASP A 182 1.55 -1.95 -9.54
N PHE A 183 2.30 -0.86 -9.75
CA PHE A 183 3.24 -0.31 -8.79
C PHE A 183 2.67 0.79 -7.89
N GLU A 184 1.39 1.13 -8.00
CA GLU A 184 0.83 2.23 -7.21
C GLU A 184 0.62 1.84 -5.73
N PRO A 185 0.99 2.73 -4.79
CA PRO A 185 0.57 2.58 -3.40
C PRO A 185 -0.96 2.57 -3.37
N GLN A 186 -1.54 1.45 -2.92
CA GLN A 186 -2.99 1.25 -2.99
C GLN A 186 -3.76 2.31 -2.19
N ILE A 187 -3.09 2.96 -1.24
CA ILE A 187 -3.69 3.92 -0.34
C ILE A 187 -3.50 5.37 -0.82
N THR A 188 -2.38 5.68 -1.51
CA THR A 188 -2.10 7.03 -2.03
C THR A 188 -3.05 7.41 -3.18
N VAL A 189 -3.47 6.45 -4.01
CA VAL A 189 -4.48 6.67 -5.08
C VAL A 189 -5.86 6.98 -4.50
N GLN A 190 -6.10 6.61 -3.24
CA GLN A 190 -7.33 6.94 -2.51
C GLN A 190 -7.26 8.30 -1.78
N GLN A 191 -6.33 9.18 -2.15
CA GLN A 191 -6.51 10.62 -1.97
C GLN A 191 -7.65 11.08 -2.89
N PHE A 192 -8.87 10.89 -2.38
CA PHE A 192 -10.13 11.37 -2.94
C PHE A 192 -10.47 10.81 -4.33
N GLU A 193 -11.20 9.70 -4.37
CA GLU A 193 -12.37 9.75 -5.25
C GLU A 193 -13.29 10.84 -4.69
N PRO A 194 -13.56 11.93 -5.42
CA PRO A 194 -14.67 12.75 -5.06
C PRO A 194 -15.92 11.91 -5.35
N GLN A 195 -16.61 11.45 -4.31
CA GLN A 195 -18.02 11.04 -4.41
C GLN A 195 -18.94 12.24 -4.72
N SER A 196 -18.40 13.26 -5.39
CA SER A 196 -19.06 14.40 -6.01
C SER A 196 -18.29 14.81 -7.28
N THR A 197 -17.90 13.86 -8.14
CA THR A 197 -17.55 14.23 -9.51
C THR A 197 -18.85 14.63 -10.20
N ILE A 198 -19.15 15.93 -10.20
CA ILE A 198 -20.09 16.49 -11.17
C ILE A 198 -19.54 16.06 -12.53
N THR A 199 -20.19 15.07 -13.16
CA THR A 199 -19.75 14.55 -14.45
C THR A 199 -19.67 15.72 -15.42
N MET A 200 -18.74 15.73 -16.37
CA MET A 200 -18.66 16.79 -17.39
C MET A 200 -20.02 17.08 -18.05
N LYS A 201 -20.86 16.04 -18.19
CA LYS A 201 -22.26 16.15 -18.66
C LYS A 201 -23.20 16.93 -17.74
N GLN A 202 -23.02 16.85 -16.42
CA GLN A 202 -23.79 17.60 -15.42
C GLN A 202 -23.32 19.06 -15.39
N MET A 203 -22.01 19.31 -15.38
CA MET A 203 -21.45 20.67 -15.44
C MET A 203 -21.88 21.40 -16.73
N GLN A 204 -21.91 20.70 -17.87
CA GLN A 204 -22.44 21.24 -19.13
C GLN A 204 -23.95 21.49 -19.09
N ARG A 205 -24.73 20.71 -18.33
CA ARG A 205 -26.17 20.97 -18.13
C ARG A 205 -26.38 22.22 -17.27
N ASP A 206 -25.62 22.36 -16.19
CA ASP A 206 -25.73 23.51 -15.29
C ASP A 206 -25.28 24.81 -15.98
N LEU A 207 -24.22 24.77 -16.80
CA LEU A 207 -23.80 25.93 -17.60
C LEU A 207 -24.86 26.34 -18.64
N ARG A 208 -25.56 25.37 -19.24
CA ARG A 208 -26.68 25.64 -20.18
C ARG A 208 -27.87 26.26 -19.45
N ASN A 209 -28.24 25.74 -18.28
CA ASN A 209 -29.33 26.27 -17.47
C ASN A 209 -29.03 27.70 -16.97
N LEU A 210 -27.78 27.95 -16.57
CA LEU A 210 -27.34 29.28 -16.15
C LEU A 210 -27.37 30.28 -17.31
N LYS A 211 -26.88 29.91 -18.50
CA LYS A 211 -26.98 30.74 -19.71
C LYS A 211 -28.43 31.10 -20.06
N GLN A 212 -29.35 30.13 -19.99
CA GLN A 212 -30.77 30.39 -20.23
C GLN A 212 -31.37 31.35 -19.19
N THR A 213 -30.98 31.21 -17.92
CA THR A 213 -31.46 32.09 -16.83
C THR A 213 -30.97 33.52 -17.02
N VAL A 214 -29.70 33.70 -17.38
CA VAL A 214 -29.11 35.01 -17.69
C VAL A 214 -29.81 35.64 -18.91
N GLN A 215 -30.08 34.86 -19.96
CA GLN A 215 -30.81 35.33 -21.15
C GLN A 215 -32.22 35.84 -20.79
N ARG A 216 -32.95 35.08 -19.96
CA ARG A 216 -34.30 35.46 -19.50
C ARG A 216 -34.27 36.77 -18.70
N LYS A 217 -33.34 36.91 -17.75
CA LYS A 217 -33.17 38.14 -16.97
C LYS A 217 -32.81 39.33 -17.87
N ASN A 218 -31.91 39.17 -18.84
CA ASN A 218 -31.55 40.23 -19.79
C ASN A 218 -32.74 40.69 -20.64
N ASN A 219 -33.58 39.75 -21.10
CA ASN A 219 -34.80 40.11 -21.84
C ASN A 219 -35.81 40.85 -20.95
N GLN A 220 -35.93 40.46 -19.68
CA GLN A 220 -36.78 41.16 -18.72
C GLN A 220 -36.28 42.58 -18.45
N VAL A 221 -34.97 42.76 -18.27
CA VAL A 221 -34.34 44.09 -18.13
C VAL A 221 -34.58 44.96 -19.37
N ARG A 222 -34.46 44.41 -20.58
CA ARG A 222 -34.78 45.14 -21.83
C ARG A 222 -36.25 45.56 -21.89
N LYS A 223 -37.17 44.67 -21.51
CA LYS A 223 -38.61 44.98 -21.49
C LYS A 223 -38.93 46.08 -20.47
N LEU A 224 -38.35 46.01 -19.27
CA LEU A 224 -38.48 47.04 -18.24
C LEU A 224 -37.87 48.38 -18.71
N SER A 225 -36.71 48.35 -19.37
CA SER A 225 -36.09 49.54 -19.97
C SER A 225 -37.00 50.22 -21.00
N LEU A 226 -37.69 49.45 -21.85
CA LEU A 226 -38.64 49.98 -22.82
C LEU A 226 -39.88 50.60 -22.16
N ILE A 227 -40.38 49.99 -21.08
CA ILE A 227 -41.51 50.54 -20.30
C ILE A 227 -41.10 51.86 -19.64
N VAL A 228 -39.91 51.93 -19.03
CA VAL A 228 -39.38 53.16 -18.43
C VAL A 228 -39.20 54.26 -19.49
N LYS A 229 -38.69 53.92 -20.69
CA LYS A 229 -38.55 54.87 -21.80
C LYS A 229 -39.90 55.38 -22.32
N ARG A 230 -40.94 54.54 -22.33
CA ARG A 230 -42.31 54.95 -22.72
C ARG A 230 -42.95 55.88 -21.69
N HIS A 231 -42.81 55.59 -20.40
CA HIS A 231 -43.30 56.48 -19.34
C HIS A 231 -42.60 57.85 -19.35
N LYS A 232 -41.29 57.90 -19.64
CA LYS A 232 -40.56 59.16 -19.82
C LYS A 232 -40.98 60.00 -21.03
N LYS A 233 -41.76 59.45 -21.97
CA LYS A 233 -42.29 60.17 -23.14
C LYS A 233 -43.74 60.67 -22.94
N LEU A 234 -44.38 60.29 -21.84
CA LEU A 234 -45.76 60.66 -21.50
C LEU A 234 -45.84 61.69 -20.36
N LEU A 235 -44.68 62.18 -19.91
CA LEU A 235 -44.47 63.36 -19.05
C LEU A 235 -43.79 64.43 -19.90
#